data_AF-A0A2S9XB06-F1
#
_entry.id   AF-A0A2S9XB06-F1
#
_cell.length_a   1.000
_cell.length_b   1.000
_cell.length_c   1.000
_cell.angle_alpha   90.00
_cell.angle_beta   90.00
_cell.angle_gamma   90.00
#
_symmetry.space_group_name_H-M   'P 1'
#
loop_
_entity.id
_entity.type
_entity.pdbx_description
1 polymer ?
#
loop_
_entity_poly.entity_id
_entity_poly.type
_entity_poly.pdbx_seq_one_letter_code
_entity_poly.pdbx_strand_id
1 'polypeptide(L)'
;MRSLVGAALVLALAGCEKDPPSAKTPVSRDDALEPAEPALVVEQPGAAPSPVDPDPEPAPQEPSFGTTKIVTTQIPCQTDADCVKASCCHATTCVAAADAPDCSSATCTLDCRGGTMDCNGGCLCAEGRCAAKLWSAPEG
;
A
#
# COMPACT_ATOMS: atom_id res chain seq x y z
N MET A 1 -18.74 -59.05 -16.55
CA MET A 1 -17.47 -59.78 -16.72
C MET A 1 -16.35 -58.75 -16.52
N ARG A 2 -15.63 -58.81 -15.38
CA ARG A 2 -14.16 -58.95 -15.23
C ARG A 2 -13.37 -57.90 -16.04
N SER A 3 -12.56 -56.99 -15.49
CA SER A 3 -11.54 -57.07 -14.41
C SER A 3 -11.38 -55.68 -13.75
N LEU A 4 -11.13 -55.48 -12.45
CA LEU A 4 -10.07 -55.92 -11.54
C LEU A 4 -8.66 -55.37 -11.85
N VAL A 5 -8.17 -54.58 -10.87
CA VAL A 5 -6.79 -54.46 -10.38
C VAL A 5 -5.87 -53.43 -11.02
N GLY A 6 -5.55 -52.40 -10.23
CA GLY A 6 -4.16 -52.23 -9.76
C GLY A 6 -3.42 -51.00 -10.26
N ALA A 7 -3.21 -50.03 -9.37
CA ALA A 7 -1.87 -49.53 -9.00
C ALA A 7 -2.04 -48.48 -7.89
N ALA A 8 -1.87 -48.92 -6.65
CA ALA A 8 -1.67 -48.02 -5.52
C ALA A 8 -0.26 -47.43 -5.64
N LEU A 9 -0.17 -46.14 -5.98
CA LEU A 9 1.08 -45.39 -5.93
C LEU A 9 1.18 -44.73 -4.56
N VAL A 10 1.88 -45.39 -3.64
CA VAL A 10 2.29 -44.83 -2.35
C VAL A 10 3.56 -44.02 -2.63
N LEU A 11 3.45 -42.69 -2.67
CA LEU A 11 4.60 -41.79 -2.67
C LEU A 11 4.76 -41.20 -1.27
N ALA A 12 5.92 -41.51 -0.70
CA ALA A 12 6.33 -41.24 0.65
C ALA A 12 6.41 -39.73 0.96
N LEU A 13 5.93 -39.38 2.16
CA LEU A 13 6.14 -38.09 2.81
C LEU A 13 7.62 -38.00 3.23
N ALA A 14 8.42 -37.22 2.50
CA ALA A 14 9.70 -36.73 3.00
C ALA A 14 9.44 -35.40 3.72
N GLY A 15 9.67 -35.40 5.04
CA GLY A 15 9.49 -34.24 5.91
C GLY A 15 10.36 -33.07 5.47
N CYS A 16 9.75 -31.90 5.39
CA CYS A 16 10.49 -30.65 5.34
C CYS A 16 10.95 -30.32 6.77
N GLU A 17 12.25 -30.42 7.01
CA GLU A 17 12.90 -29.87 8.19
C GLU A 17 12.47 -28.40 8.35
N LYS A 18 11.87 -28.10 9.50
CA LYS A 18 11.44 -26.74 9.85
C LYS A 18 12.59 -26.02 10.51
N ASP A 19 13.28 -25.17 9.76
CA ASP A 19 14.24 -24.22 10.31
C ASP A 19 13.58 -23.33 11.38
N PRO A 20 14.23 -23.12 12.54
CA PRO A 20 13.75 -22.16 13.53
C PRO A 20 13.92 -20.73 12.97
N PRO A 21 12.99 -19.81 13.29
CA PRO A 21 13.12 -18.43 12.86
C PRO A 21 14.34 -17.78 13.53
N SER A 22 15.30 -17.32 12.71
CA SER A 22 16.31 -16.37 13.16
C SER A 22 15.62 -15.13 13.71
N ALA A 23 15.72 -14.96 15.03
CA ALA A 23 15.40 -13.72 15.70
C ALA A 23 16.24 -12.60 15.09
N LYS A 24 15.61 -11.75 14.28
CA LYS A 24 16.22 -10.49 13.86
C LYS A 24 16.21 -9.55 15.07
N THR A 25 17.42 -9.24 15.52
CA THR A 25 17.74 -8.20 16.48
C THR A 25 17.02 -6.90 16.14
N PRO A 26 16.41 -6.20 17.11
CA PRO A 26 15.99 -4.82 16.91
C PRO A 26 17.25 -3.97 16.74
N VAL A 27 17.41 -3.37 15.57
CA VAL A 27 18.34 -2.25 15.40
C VAL A 27 17.72 -1.04 16.09
N SER A 28 18.15 -0.80 17.32
CA SER A 28 18.02 0.52 17.94
C SER A 28 18.67 1.54 17.02
N ARG A 29 17.86 2.44 16.48
CA ARG A 29 18.33 3.66 15.84
C ARG A 29 18.17 4.79 16.84
N ASP A 30 19.10 4.84 17.78
CA ASP A 30 19.44 6.04 18.54
C ASP A 30 20.20 6.98 17.59
N ASP A 31 19.47 7.73 16.76
CA ASP A 31 20.03 8.92 16.11
C ASP A 31 19.67 10.14 16.96
N ALA A 32 20.74 10.72 17.49
CA ALA A 32 20.78 11.78 18.46
C ALA A 32 19.94 13.00 18.06
N LEU A 33 19.13 13.47 19.01
CA LEU A 33 18.68 14.85 19.06
C LEU A 33 19.93 15.75 19.09
N GLU A 34 20.14 16.56 18.06
CA GLU A 34 20.92 17.79 18.20
C GLU A 34 20.03 18.86 18.87
N PRO A 35 20.38 19.37 20.05
CA PRO A 35 19.73 20.56 20.59
C PRO A 35 20.24 21.79 19.83
N ALA A 36 19.38 22.37 19.00
CA ALA A 36 19.61 23.70 18.44
C ALA A 36 19.55 24.71 19.59
N GLU A 37 20.68 25.32 19.89
CA GLU A 37 20.78 26.36 20.91
C GLU A 37 19.97 27.61 20.50
N PRO A 38 19.27 28.26 21.45
CA PRO A 38 18.40 29.39 21.16
C PRO A 38 19.22 30.65 20.86
N ALA A 39 19.09 31.17 19.64
CA ALA A 39 19.53 32.51 19.31
C ALA A 39 18.61 33.53 20.03
N LEU A 40 19.13 34.18 21.06
CA LEU A 40 18.49 35.33 21.71
C LEU A 40 18.55 36.54 20.76
N VAL A 41 17.46 36.80 20.06
CA VAL A 41 17.24 38.05 19.33
C VAL A 41 16.67 39.06 20.31
N VAL A 42 17.45 40.09 20.65
CA VAL A 42 16.99 41.25 21.42
C VAL A 42 16.37 42.24 20.43
N GLU A 43 15.04 42.25 20.33
CA GLU A 43 14.30 43.27 19.57
C GLU A 43 14.29 44.62 20.31
N GLN A 44 14.60 45.69 19.58
CA GLN A 44 14.54 47.07 20.06
C GLN A 44 13.07 47.47 20.31
N PRO A 45 12.73 48.08 21.47
CA PRO A 45 11.40 48.60 21.68
C PRO A 45 11.25 49.94 20.96
N GLY A 46 10.28 50.04 20.04
CA GLY A 46 9.75 51.37 19.71
C GLY A 46 9.26 51.59 18.29
N ALA A 47 8.22 50.87 17.86
CA ALA A 47 7.20 51.42 16.99
C ALA A 47 5.88 50.70 17.29
N ALA A 48 4.88 51.44 17.76
CA ALA A 48 3.55 50.87 17.93
C ALA A 48 3.00 50.52 16.54
N PRO A 49 2.71 49.24 16.23
CA PRO A 49 2.09 48.89 14.96
C PRO A 49 0.74 49.59 14.87
N SER A 50 0.44 50.15 13.71
CA SER A 50 -0.91 50.64 13.42
C SER A 50 -1.90 49.49 13.56
N PRO A 51 -3.12 49.72 14.07
CA PRO A 51 -4.14 48.69 14.14
C PRO A 51 -4.45 48.24 12.70
N VAL A 52 -3.97 47.05 12.36
CA VAL A 52 -4.36 46.35 11.14
C VAL A 52 -5.60 45.57 11.52
N ASP A 53 -6.74 45.90 10.94
CA ASP A 53 -7.94 45.07 11.04
C ASP A 53 -7.57 43.66 10.55
N PRO A 54 -7.79 42.60 11.35
CA PRO A 54 -7.43 41.25 10.94
C PRO A 54 -8.17 40.92 9.65
N ASP A 55 -7.40 40.64 8.59
CA ASP A 55 -7.92 40.10 7.34
C ASP A 55 -8.78 38.88 7.70
N PRO A 56 -10.04 38.79 7.22
CA PRO A 56 -10.93 37.71 7.61
C PRO A 56 -10.25 36.37 7.32
N GLU A 57 -9.93 35.63 8.39
CA GLU A 57 -9.26 34.36 8.29
C GLU A 57 -10.08 33.44 7.37
N PRO A 58 -9.50 32.91 6.28
CA PRO A 58 -10.24 32.09 5.36
C PRO A 58 -10.80 30.89 6.12
N ALA A 59 -12.09 30.62 5.92
CA ALA A 59 -12.78 29.52 6.58
C ALA A 59 -11.96 28.22 6.40
N PRO A 60 -11.84 27.36 7.45
CA PRO A 60 -11.13 26.09 7.35
C PRO A 60 -11.67 25.29 6.17
N GLN A 61 -10.82 25.04 5.17
CA GLN A 61 -11.20 24.20 4.05
C GLN A 61 -11.21 22.76 4.55
N GLU A 62 -12.37 22.11 4.51
CA GLU A 62 -12.45 20.69 4.84
C GLU A 62 -11.57 19.89 3.87
N PRO A 63 -10.74 18.97 4.35
CA PRO A 63 -9.89 18.17 3.47
C PRO A 63 -10.77 17.36 2.51
N SER A 64 -10.61 17.60 1.22
CA SER A 64 -11.28 16.81 0.19
C SER A 64 -10.61 15.44 0.12
N PHE A 65 -11.27 14.43 0.68
CA PHE A 65 -10.81 13.05 0.61
C PHE A 65 -11.16 12.47 -0.76
N GLY A 66 -10.17 11.98 -1.50
CA GLY A 66 -10.36 11.42 -2.84
C GLY A 66 -11.38 10.28 -2.91
N THR A 67 -11.74 9.87 -4.13
CA THR A 67 -12.77 8.85 -4.36
C THR A 67 -12.17 7.47 -4.63
N THR A 68 -12.92 6.41 -4.33
CA THR A 68 -12.52 5.02 -4.57
C THR A 68 -13.46 4.34 -5.56
N LYS A 69 -12.90 3.62 -6.53
CA LYS A 69 -13.64 2.82 -7.53
C LYS A 69 -13.21 1.36 -7.44
N ILE A 70 -14.19 0.45 -7.41
CA ILE A 70 -13.95 -1.00 -7.50
C ILE A 70 -14.12 -1.45 -8.94
N VAL A 71 -13.11 -2.14 -9.48
CA VAL A 71 -13.13 -2.71 -10.84
C VAL A 71 -12.97 -4.22 -10.74
N THR A 72 -14.08 -4.95 -10.85
CA THR A 72 -14.13 -6.41 -10.75
C THR A 72 -13.71 -7.08 -12.06
N THR A 73 -12.93 -8.15 -11.97
CA THR A 73 -12.50 -9.00 -13.09
C THR A 73 -13.34 -10.28 -13.15
N GLN A 74 -13.00 -11.23 -14.03
CA GLN A 74 -13.63 -12.56 -14.08
C GLN A 74 -12.81 -13.65 -13.37
N ILE A 75 -11.72 -13.27 -12.70
CA ILE A 75 -10.77 -14.21 -12.08
C ILE A 75 -11.35 -14.64 -10.73
N PRO A 76 -11.58 -15.94 -10.49
CA PRO A 76 -12.18 -16.41 -9.24
C PRO A 76 -11.19 -16.29 -8.08
N CYS A 77 -11.72 -16.03 -6.89
CA CYS A 77 -10.97 -15.98 -5.63
C CYS A 77 -11.84 -16.44 -4.45
N GLN A 78 -11.20 -16.75 -3.33
CA GLN A 78 -11.84 -17.00 -2.05
C GLN A 78 -11.53 -15.88 -1.04
N THR A 79 -10.32 -15.33 -1.09
CA THR A 79 -9.83 -14.30 -0.19
C THR A 79 -9.02 -13.25 -0.93
N ASP A 80 -8.81 -12.09 -0.32
CA ASP A 80 -7.98 -11.02 -0.89
C ASP A 80 -6.56 -11.49 -1.24
N ALA A 81 -6.03 -12.48 -0.50
CA ALA A 81 -4.71 -13.05 -0.74
C ALA A 81 -4.58 -13.82 -2.06
N ASP A 82 -5.70 -14.22 -2.67
CA ASP A 82 -5.70 -14.90 -3.98
C ASP A 82 -5.50 -13.91 -5.13
N CYS A 83 -5.57 -12.61 -4.86
CA CYS A 83 -5.54 -11.55 -5.86
C CYS A 83 -4.29 -10.66 -5.70
N VAL A 84 -3.57 -10.45 -6.80
CA VAL A 84 -2.36 -9.62 -6.84
C VAL A 84 -2.42 -8.64 -8.01
N LYS A 85 -1.56 -7.63 -8.00
CA LYS A 85 -1.49 -6.63 -9.08
C LYS A 85 -1.09 -7.28 -10.41
N ALA A 86 -1.78 -6.93 -11.49
CA ALA A 86 -1.46 -7.41 -12.84
C ALA A 86 -0.17 -6.81 -13.43
N SER A 87 0.32 -5.71 -12.86
CA SER A 87 1.56 -5.05 -13.25
C SER A 87 2.32 -4.56 -12.01
N CYS A 88 3.63 -4.36 -12.13
CA CYS A 88 4.46 -3.95 -11.00
C CYS A 88 4.13 -2.54 -10.49
N CYS A 89 3.96 -1.60 -11.41
CA CYS A 89 3.71 -0.18 -11.14
C CYS A 89 2.37 0.25 -11.74
N HIS A 90 1.67 1.18 -11.09
CA HIS A 90 0.45 1.82 -11.61
C HIS A 90 -0.62 0.82 -12.04
N ALA A 91 -0.72 -0.31 -11.35
CA ALA A 91 -1.64 -1.37 -11.72
C ALA A 91 -3.10 -0.90 -11.60
N THR A 92 -3.90 -1.22 -12.60
CA THR A 92 -5.34 -0.88 -12.67
C THR A 92 -6.25 -2.11 -12.62
N THR A 93 -5.66 -3.30 -12.61
CA THR A 93 -6.35 -4.59 -12.61
C THR A 93 -5.63 -5.59 -11.71
N CYS A 94 -6.37 -6.61 -11.27
CA CYS A 94 -5.86 -7.69 -10.43
C CYS A 94 -5.88 -9.01 -11.19
N VAL A 95 -4.91 -9.88 -10.91
CA VAL A 95 -4.79 -11.25 -11.41
C VAL A 95 -4.73 -12.23 -10.26
N ALA A 96 -4.84 -13.53 -10.56
CA ALA A 96 -4.63 -14.55 -9.54
C ALA A 96 -3.18 -14.52 -9.04
N ALA A 97 -2.95 -14.87 -7.77
CA ALA A 97 -1.60 -14.90 -7.19
C ALA A 97 -0.64 -15.83 -7.95
N ALA A 98 -1.15 -16.89 -8.58
CA ALA A 98 -0.37 -17.80 -9.43
C ALA A 98 0.14 -17.13 -10.72
N ASP A 99 -0.52 -16.07 -11.17
CA ASP A 99 -0.19 -15.30 -12.38
C ASP A 99 0.53 -13.98 -12.05
N ALA A 100 1.08 -13.86 -10.83
CA ALA A 100 1.78 -12.66 -10.39
C ALA A 100 2.94 -12.32 -11.34
N PRO A 101 3.08 -11.05 -11.78
CA PRO A 101 4.25 -10.64 -12.54
C PRO A 101 5.50 -10.67 -11.66
N ASP A 102 6.64 -11.05 -12.24
CA ASP A 102 7.93 -10.89 -11.58
C ASP A 102 8.32 -9.40 -11.57
N CYS A 103 8.37 -8.83 -10.37
CA CYS A 103 8.73 -7.43 -10.15
C CYS A 103 10.12 -7.25 -9.55
N SER A 104 10.95 -8.30 -9.48
CA SER A 104 12.27 -8.27 -8.83
C SER A 104 13.24 -7.26 -9.47
N SER A 105 13.11 -7.00 -10.77
CA SER A 105 13.91 -6.00 -11.50
C SER A 105 13.17 -4.69 -11.77
N ALA A 106 11.91 -4.55 -11.33
CA ALA A 106 11.12 -3.36 -11.59
C ALA A 106 11.45 -2.26 -10.56
N THR A 107 11.73 -1.05 -11.05
CA THR A 107 11.87 0.14 -10.21
C THR A 107 10.69 1.07 -10.48
N CYS A 108 9.71 1.07 -9.59
CA CYS A 108 8.56 1.98 -9.69
C CYS A 108 8.94 3.37 -9.19
N THR A 109 8.34 4.40 -9.77
CA THR A 109 8.38 5.75 -9.21
C THR A 109 7.58 5.81 -7.91
N LEU A 110 7.93 6.73 -7.01
CA LEU A 110 7.11 7.06 -5.83
C LEU A 110 5.89 7.94 -6.16
N ASP A 111 5.61 8.10 -7.46
CA ASP A 111 4.47 8.86 -7.96
C ASP A 111 3.16 8.11 -7.69
N CYS A 112 2.20 8.86 -7.18
CA CYS A 112 0.95 8.34 -6.67
C CYS A 112 -0.16 8.66 -7.69
N ARG A 113 -0.35 7.78 -8.68
CA ARG A 113 -1.22 8.08 -9.83
C ARG A 113 -2.69 7.83 -9.54
N GLY A 114 -3.51 8.87 -9.74
CA GLY A 114 -4.96 8.75 -9.72
C GLY A 114 -5.46 7.72 -10.76
N GLY A 115 -6.52 7.00 -10.39
CA GLY A 115 -7.08 5.92 -11.21
C GLY A 115 -6.28 4.62 -11.17
N THR A 116 -5.30 4.50 -10.28
CA THR A 116 -4.46 3.29 -10.12
C THR A 116 -4.52 2.76 -8.70
N MET A 117 -3.79 1.67 -8.44
CA MET A 117 -3.65 1.08 -7.10
C MET A 117 -2.54 1.70 -6.24
N ASP A 118 -1.85 2.77 -6.66
CA ASP A 118 -0.66 3.26 -5.93
C ASP A 118 -0.99 4.04 -4.65
N CYS A 119 -2.16 4.70 -4.57
CA CYS A 119 -2.53 5.54 -3.43
C CYS A 119 -3.71 4.95 -2.68
N ASN A 120 -3.46 4.15 -1.65
CA ASN A 120 -4.52 3.48 -0.87
C ASN A 120 -5.41 2.54 -1.73
N GLY A 121 -4.93 2.14 -2.91
CA GLY A 121 -5.54 1.12 -3.74
C GLY A 121 -5.02 -0.28 -3.40
N GLY A 122 -5.54 -1.29 -4.10
CA GLY A 122 -5.11 -2.67 -3.88
C GLY A 122 -6.05 -3.69 -4.49
N CYS A 123 -5.66 -4.96 -4.42
CA CYS A 123 -6.48 -6.07 -4.84
C CYS A 123 -7.30 -6.62 -3.68
N LEU A 124 -8.57 -6.95 -3.96
CA LEU A 124 -9.46 -7.63 -3.01
C LEU A 124 -10.29 -8.70 -3.74
N CYS A 125 -10.81 -9.65 -2.98
CA CYS A 125 -11.78 -10.61 -3.45
C CYS A 125 -13.19 -10.08 -3.19
N ALA A 126 -13.82 -9.55 -4.24
CA ALA A 126 -15.18 -9.02 -4.18
C ALA A 126 -16.12 -9.95 -4.95
N GLU A 127 -17.18 -10.43 -4.28
CA GLU A 127 -18.20 -11.29 -4.91
C GLU A 127 -17.60 -12.57 -5.53
N GLY A 128 -16.57 -13.13 -4.90
CA GLY A 128 -15.86 -14.32 -5.38
C GLY A 128 -14.98 -14.09 -6.61
N ARG A 129 -14.71 -12.82 -6.95
CA ARG A 129 -13.86 -12.42 -8.08
C ARG A 129 -12.82 -11.38 -7.67
N CYS A 130 -11.62 -11.46 -8.24
CA CYS A 130 -10.60 -10.45 -7.99
C CYS A 130 -11.07 -9.09 -8.52
N ALA A 131 -10.91 -8.06 -7.70
CA ALA A 131 -11.25 -6.69 -8.02
C ALA A 131 -10.13 -5.72 -7.61
N ALA A 132 -9.93 -4.70 -8.43
CA ALA A 132 -9.00 -3.61 -8.14
C ALA A 132 -9.73 -2.47 -7.44
N LYS A 133 -9.26 -2.08 -6.26
CA LYS A 133 -9.62 -0.83 -5.58
C LYS A 133 -8.71 0.26 -6.12
N LEU A 134 -9.27 1.16 -6.91
CA LEU A 134 -8.58 2.30 -7.51
C LEU A 134 -8.92 3.57 -6.74
N TRP A 135 -7.93 4.43 -6.52
CA TRP A 135 -8.13 5.71 -5.89
C TRP A 135 -7.90 6.85 -6.87
N SER A 136 -8.71 7.91 -6.76
CA SER A 136 -8.54 9.15 -7.51
C SER A 136 -8.55 10.35 -6.57
N ALA A 137 -7.62 11.27 -6.80
CA ALA A 137 -7.63 12.57 -6.15
C ALA A 137 -8.93 13.32 -6.47
N PRO A 138 -9.41 14.19 -5.56
CA PRO A 138 -10.50 15.09 -5.90
C PRO A 138 -10.06 16.01 -7.05
N GLU A 139 -10.98 16.30 -7.98
CA GLU A 139 -10.71 17.30 -9.01
C GLU A 139 -10.65 18.67 -8.34
N GLY A 140 -9.48 19.32 -8.44
CA GLY A 140 -9.21 20.63 -7.85
C GLY A 140 -9.74 21.79 -8.68
#